data_AF-A0AB37ZDZ5-F1
#
_entry.id   AF-A0AB37ZDZ5-F1
#
_cell.length_a   1.000
_cell.length_b   1.000
_cell.length_c   1.000
_cell.angle_alpha   90.00
_cell.angle_beta   90.00
_cell.angle_gamma   90.00
#
_symmetry.space_group_name_H-M   'P 1'
#
loop_
_entity.id
_entity.type
_entity.pdbx_description
1 polymer ?
#
loop_
_entity_poly.entity_id
_entity_poly.type
_entity_poly.pdbx_seq_one_letter_code
_entity_poly.pdbx_strand_id
1 'polypeptide(L)' 'MDETRQTIDASDADVLAFMQRQLRSGRVKTSVLVSLTQKEFADVSHERIVQCFNQLDSTLLKR' A
#
# COMPACT_ATOMS: atom_id res chain seq x y z
N MET A 1 24.61 -1.51 -5.26
CA MET A 1 23.39 -1.40 -4.46
C MET A 1 22.61 -0.30 -5.11
N ASP A 2 21.72 -0.69 -6.03
CA ASP A 2 20.26 -0.74 -5.82
C ASP A 2 19.71 0.58 -6.40
N GLU A 3 18.76 0.65 -7.33
CA GLU A 3 17.60 -0.20 -7.57
C GLU A 3 17.29 -0.19 -9.06
N THR A 4 17.12 -1.39 -9.61
CA THR A 4 16.41 -1.59 -10.86
C THR A 4 15.03 -0.96 -10.68
N ARG A 5 14.75 0.17 -11.34
CA ARG A 5 13.38 0.65 -11.57
C ARG A 5 12.71 -0.36 -12.49
N GLN A 6 12.37 -1.50 -11.92
CA GLN A 6 11.46 -2.46 -12.51
C GLN A 6 10.10 -1.76 -12.54
N THR A 7 9.81 -1.14 -13.68
CA THR A 7 8.45 -0.90 -14.17
C THR A 7 7.79 -2.27 -14.41
N ILE A 8 7.59 -3.01 -13.33
CA ILE A 8 6.65 -4.11 -13.25
C ILE A 8 5.40 -3.43 -12.74
N ASP A 9 4.30 -3.52 -13.48
CA ASP A 9 2.99 -3.07 -13.01
C ASP A 9 2.82 -3.48 -11.55
N ALA A 10 2.74 -2.50 -10.66
CA ALA A 10 2.79 -2.76 -9.24
C ALA A 10 1.64 -3.70 -8.87
N SER A 11 2.00 -4.87 -8.36
CA SER A 11 1.02 -5.90 -8.03
C SER A 11 0.33 -5.55 -6.72
N ASP A 12 -0.87 -6.10 -6.50
CA ASP A 12 -1.60 -5.89 -5.23
C ASP A 12 -0.74 -6.27 -4.00
N ALA A 13 0.14 -7.27 -4.15
CA ALA A 13 1.10 -7.67 -3.13
C ALA A 13 2.11 -6.56 -2.77
N ASP A 14 2.58 -5.80 -3.76
CA ASP A 14 3.53 -4.70 -3.56
C ASP A 14 2.86 -3.53 -2.85
N VAL A 15 1.63 -3.21 -3.25
CA VAL A 15 0.78 -2.19 -2.63
C VAL A 15 0.52 -2.55 -1.16
N LEU A 16 0.14 -3.79 -0.88
CA LEU A 16 -0.07 -4.30 0.48
C LEU A 16 1.21 -4.26 1.32
N ALA A 17 2.34 -4.71 0.77
CA ALA A 17 3.63 -4.69 1.47
C ALA A 17 4.10 -3.27 1.79
N PHE A 18 3.86 -2.31 0.88
CA PHE A 18 4.11 -0.89 1.13
C PHE A 18 3.24 -0.37 2.28
N MET A 19 1.93 -0.58 2.20
CA MET A 19 0.99 -0.12 3.23
C MET A 19 1.31 -0.70 4.62
N GLN A 20 1.67 -1.99 4.70
CA GLN A 20 2.10 -2.61 5.96
C GLN A 20 3.38 -1.98 6.52
N ARG A 21 4.36 -1.68 5.67
CA ARG A 21 5.59 -0.97 6.09
C ARG A 21 5.27 0.41 6.66
N GLN A 22 4.38 1.16 6.01
CA GLN A 22 3.94 2.47 6.50
C GLN A 22 3.22 2.38 7.84
N LEU A 23 2.33 1.41 8.02
CA LEU A 23 1.64 1.19 9.31
C LEU A 23 2.61 0.78 10.42
N ARG A 24 3.55 -0.13 10.14
CA ARG A 24 4.59 -0.55 11.09
C ARG A 24 5.51 0.58 11.51
N SER A 25 5.68 1.60 10.68
CA SER A 25 6.48 2.78 11.03
C SER A 25 5.86 3.60 12.18
N GLY A 26 4.55 3.47 12.42
CA GLY A 26 3.80 4.28 13.39
C GLY A 26 3.68 5.77 13.03
N ARG A 27 4.27 6.20 11.89
CA ARG A 27 4.32 7.60 11.46
C ARG A 27 3.19 7.97 10.50
N VAL A 28 2.52 6.98 9.93
CA VAL A 28 1.46 7.18 8.93
C VAL A 28 0.12 6.76 9.53
N LYS A 29 -0.85 7.68 9.50
CA LYS A 29 -2.23 7.38 9.90
C LYS A 29 -2.95 6.62 8.78
N THR A 30 -3.83 5.71 9.16
CA THR A 30 -4.72 4.98 8.22
C THR A 30 -5.49 5.93 7.31
N SER A 31 -5.93 7.09 7.83
CA SER A 31 -6.68 8.10 7.08
C SER A 31 -5.92 8.71 5.90
N VAL A 32 -4.58 8.72 5.93
CA VAL A 32 -3.74 9.26 4.84
C VAL A 32 -3.02 8.17 4.07
N LEU A 33 -3.15 6.91 4.49
CA LEU A 33 -2.43 5.78 3.90
C LEU A 33 -2.83 5.55 2.45
N VAL A 34 -4.11 5.61 2.12
CA VAL A 34 -4.61 5.47 0.75
C VAL A 34 -4.02 6.55 -0.16
N SER A 35 -4.06 7.82 0.27
CA SER A 35 -3.52 8.94 -0.50
C SER A 35 -1.99 8.88 -0.65
N LEU A 36 -1.27 8.38 0.37
CA LEU A 36 0.17 8.17 0.29
C LEU A 36 0.50 7.07 -0.72
N THR A 37 -0.18 5.93 -0.63
CA THR A 37 0.02 4.81 -1.56
C THR A 37 -0.32 5.19 -2.99
N GLN A 38 -1.36 5.99 -3.22
CA GLN A 38 -1.69 6.49 -4.57
C GLN A 38 -0.61 7.41 -5.15
N LYS A 39 0.15 8.12 -4.31
CA LYS A 39 1.29 8.93 -4.77
C LYS A 39 2.49 8.08 -5.17
N GLU A 40 2.74 7.01 -4.43
CA GLU A 40 3.85 6.09 -4.72
C GLU A 40 3.54 5.16 -5.90
N PHE A 41 2.28 4.76 -6.05
CA PHE A 41 1.80 3.86 -7.10
C PHE A 41 0.86 4.61 -8.06
N ALA A 42 1.42 5.53 -8.85
CA ALA A 42 0.65 6.34 -9.79
C ALA A 42 -0.09 5.52 -10.86
N ASP A 43 0.45 4.34 -11.20
CA ASP A 43 -0.11 3.42 -12.20
C ASP A 43 -1.23 2.53 -11.64
N VAL A 44 -1.45 2.53 -10.33
CA VAL A 44 -2.49 1.74 -9.67
C VAL A 44 -3.74 2.60 -9.46
N SER A 45 -4.89 2.08 -9.88
CA SER A 45 -6.15 2.80 -9.72
C SER A 45 -6.53 2.97 -8.24
N HIS A 46 -7.19 4.09 -7.92
CA HIS A 46 -7.63 4.39 -6.56
C HIS A 46 -8.50 3.27 -5.97
N GLU A 47 -9.40 2.69 -6.77
CA GLU A 47 -10.26 1.58 -6.34
C GLU A 47 -9.44 0.35 -5.91
N ARG A 48 -8.38 0.02 -6.65
CA ARG A 48 -7.50 -1.09 -6.34
C ARG A 48 -6.74 -0.87 -5.02
N ILE A 49 -6.29 0.37 -4.80
CA ILE A 49 -5.64 0.78 -3.54
C ILE A 49 -6.61 0.67 -2.36
N VAL A 50 -7.87 1.11 -2.52
CA VAL A 50 -8.91 0.98 -1.50
C VAL A 50 -9.22 -0.49 -1.20
N GLN A 51 -9.27 -1.36 -2.23
CA GLN A 51 -9.43 -2.80 -2.03
C GLN A 51 -8.29 -3.39 -1.20
N CYS A 52 -7.03 -3.03 -1.51
CA CYS A 52 -5.86 -3.46 -0.73
C CYS A 52 -5.94 -2.95 0.72
N PHE A 53 -6.35 -1.71 0.93
CA PHE A 53 -6.53 -1.14 2.27
C PHE A 53 -7.58 -1.91 3.10
N ASN A 54 -8.72 -2.24 2.50
CA ASN A 54 -9.79 -3.00 3.18
C ASN A 54 -9.34 -4.44 3.53
N GLN A 55 -8.49 -5.05 2.71
CA GLN A 55 -7.90 -6.35 3.01
C GLN A 55 -6.94 -6.29 4.21
N LEU A 56 -6.19 -5.19 4.37
CA LEU A 56 -5.34 -4.98 5.54
C LEU A 56 -6.16 -4.85 6.81
N ASP A 57 -7.22 -4.03 6.79
CA ASP A 57 -8.09 -3.84 7.94
C ASP A 57 -8.73 -5.18 8.38
N SER A 58 -9.19 -5.97 7.41
CA SER A 58 -9.75 -7.31 7.66
C SER A 58 -8.73 -8.31 8.25
N THR A 59 -7.45 -8.19 7.93
CA THR A 59 -6.39 -9.04 8.50
C THR A 59 -5.90 -8.56 9.86
N LEU A 60 -6.01 -7.25 10.14
CA LEU A 60 -5.67 -6.65 11.43
C LEU A 60 -6.77 -6.87 12.48
N LEU A 61 -8.04 -6.88 12.07
CA LEU A 61 -9.20 -7.04 12.96
C LEU A 61 -9.57 -8.49 13.32
N LYS A 62 -8.96 -9.49 12.66
CA LYS A 62 -9.21 -10.93 12.93
C LYS A 62 -8.38 -11.49 14.10
N ARG A 63 -7.87 -10.64 15.00
CA ARG A 63 -7.11 -11.07 16.19
C ARG A 63 -8.00 -11.25 17.41
#